data_AF-A0AAJ0HFX6-F1
#
_entry.id   AF-A0AAJ0HFX6-F1
#
_cell.length_a   1.000
_cell.length_b   1.000
_cell.length_c   1.000
_cell.angle_alpha   90.00
_cell.angle_beta   90.00
_cell.angle_gamma   90.00
#
_symmetry.space_group_name_H-M   'P 1'
#
loop_
_entity.id
_entity.type
_entity.pdbx_description
1 polymer ?
#
loop_
_entity_poly.entity_id
_entity_poly.type
_entity_poly.pdbx_seq_one_letter_code
_entity_poly.pdbx_strand_id
1 'polypeptide(L)'
;MASTFEQFVKFGTDASGLERTFRLLQSLTQILIFIAPARALLLHLLTFLPPTLAASEIPLPALQTLRTRFALGRRFFRVFRFLDAFGSAWALSRTAGVAGGSLEMWLDVSSRSFNGMYLLLETATFPEALGVDGLGVWGAETAAVLQVEGQRLWFFALVCAIGAGVMRVRRGEGGRRLVADVLDLAVPGAVVGWVAASPGTVGVLMLGSTWLTTVEVWERCGRDIGERREKERVVGDLQRRVRELEEQDLGREKGE
;
A
#
# COMPACT_ATOMS: atom_id res chain seq x y z
N MET A 1 18.18 -7.95 16.73
CA MET A 1 17.35 -7.05 15.88
C MET A 1 17.91 -7.08 14.46
N ALA A 2 17.06 -6.96 13.43
CA ALA A 2 17.52 -6.80 12.06
C ALA A 2 18.33 -5.50 11.95
N SER A 3 19.37 -5.48 11.10
CA SER A 3 20.06 -4.22 10.82
C SER A 3 19.10 -3.28 10.06
N THR A 4 19.19 -1.98 10.31
CA THR A 4 18.39 -0.97 9.57
C THR A 4 18.59 -1.09 8.07
N PHE A 5 19.80 -1.45 7.64
CA PHE A 5 20.13 -1.67 6.24
C PHE A 5 19.37 -2.86 5.64
N GLU A 6 19.31 -4.02 6.31
CA GLU A 6 18.54 -5.16 5.82
C GLU A 6 17.04 -4.87 5.74
N GLN A 7 16.52 -4.15 6.73
CA GLN A 7 15.12 -3.73 6.73
C GLN A 7 14.83 -2.79 5.57
N PHE A 8 15.75 -1.89 5.25
CA PHE A 8 15.68 -1.03 4.07
C PHE A 8 15.73 -1.83 2.77
N VAL A 9 16.64 -2.79 2.63
CA VAL A 9 16.73 -3.66 1.45
C VAL A 9 15.42 -4.43 1.25
N LYS A 10 14.88 -5.02 2.32
CA LYS A 10 13.58 -5.72 2.28
C LYS A 10 12.45 -4.75 1.91
N PHE A 11 12.40 -3.56 2.50
CA PHE A 11 11.36 -2.57 2.18
C PHE A 11 11.43 -2.14 0.70
N GLY A 12 12.63 -1.84 0.20
CA GLY A 12 12.84 -1.37 -1.18
C GLY A 12 12.63 -2.45 -2.25
N THR A 13 12.64 -3.73 -1.87
CA THR A 13 12.34 -4.85 -2.76
C THR A 13 10.92 -5.41 -2.58
N ASP A 14 10.19 -4.93 -1.57
CA ASP A 14 8.81 -5.32 -1.33
C ASP A 14 7.86 -4.49 -2.21
N ALA A 15 6.98 -5.16 -2.95
CA ALA A 15 6.00 -4.48 -3.82
C ALA A 15 5.09 -3.51 -3.06
N SER A 16 4.78 -3.78 -1.79
CA SER A 16 4.02 -2.86 -0.95
C SER A 16 4.86 -1.64 -0.61
N GLY A 17 6.12 -1.82 -0.19
CA GLY A 17 7.05 -0.71 0.09
C GLY A 17 7.22 0.22 -1.10
N LEU A 18 7.48 -0.34 -2.28
CA LEU A 18 7.59 0.42 -3.53
C LEU A 18 6.30 1.17 -3.87
N GLU A 19 5.13 0.53 -3.77
CA GLU A 19 3.86 1.20 -4.04
C GLU A 19 3.63 2.43 -3.13
N ARG A 20 4.01 2.36 -1.85
CA ARG A 20 3.93 3.51 -0.92
C ARG A 20 4.96 4.59 -1.25
N THR A 21 6.16 4.23 -1.71
CA THR A 21 7.15 5.20 -2.21
C THR A 21 6.60 5.98 -3.39
N PHE A 22 5.98 5.31 -4.37
CA PHE A 22 5.33 6.00 -5.49
C PHE A 22 4.13 6.84 -5.04
N ARG A 23 3.36 6.38 -4.05
CA ARG A 23 2.28 7.16 -3.43
C ARG A 23 2.80 8.42 -2.75
N LEU A 24 3.92 8.34 -2.06
CA LEU A 24 4.59 9.48 -1.43
C LEU A 24 4.99 10.50 -2.49
N LEU A 25 5.68 10.07 -3.53
CA LEU A 25 6.10 10.93 -4.65
C LEU A 25 4.89 11.58 -5.36
N GLN A 26 3.81 10.82 -5.57
CA GLN A 26 2.55 11.33 -6.11
C GLN A 26 1.94 12.42 -5.20
N SER A 27 1.93 12.20 -3.88
CA SER A 27 1.37 13.15 -2.92
C SER A 27 2.17 14.45 -2.82
N LEU A 28 3.50 14.34 -2.85
CA LEU A 28 4.39 15.50 -2.85
C LEU A 28 4.21 16.32 -4.14
N THR A 29 4.12 15.64 -5.29
CA THR A 29 3.87 16.31 -6.57
C THR A 29 2.50 17.00 -6.58
N GLN A 30 1.46 16.36 -6.03
CA GLN A 30 0.13 16.95 -5.87
C GLN A 30 0.18 18.22 -4.99
N ILE A 31 0.92 18.20 -3.88
CA ILE A 31 1.12 19.36 -3.00
C ILE A 31 1.81 20.49 -3.77
N LEU A 32 2.87 20.20 -4.53
CA LEU A 32 3.58 21.22 -5.32
C LEU A 32 2.70 21.83 -6.43
N ILE A 33 1.74 21.09 -6.98
CA ILE A 33 0.80 21.60 -7.99
C ILE A 33 -0.19 22.59 -7.36
N PHE A 34 -0.78 22.24 -6.20
CA PHE A 34 -1.95 22.93 -5.67
C PHE A 34 -1.70 23.81 -4.43
N ILE A 35 -0.52 23.72 -3.80
CA ILE A 35 -0.13 24.55 -2.65
C ILE A 35 1.00 25.47 -3.09
N ALA A 36 0.64 26.66 -3.57
CA ALA A 36 1.59 27.63 -4.11
C ALA A 36 2.76 27.98 -3.16
N PRO A 37 2.55 28.17 -1.84
CA PRO A 37 3.66 28.38 -0.90
C PRO A 37 4.67 27.24 -0.86
N ALA A 38 4.21 25.98 -0.96
CA ALA A 38 5.10 24.82 -0.97
C ALA A 38 5.97 24.79 -2.23
N ARG A 39 5.40 25.15 -3.39
CA ARG A 39 6.16 25.28 -4.64
C ARG A 39 7.15 26.45 -4.59
N ALA A 40 6.76 27.60 -4.04
CA ALA A 40 7.65 28.74 -3.87
C ALA A 40 8.83 28.41 -2.94
N LEU A 41 8.56 27.69 -1.85
CA LEU A 41 9.60 27.20 -0.95
C LEU A 41 10.57 26.26 -1.68
N LEU A 42 10.07 25.31 -2.50
CA LEU A 42 10.94 24.43 -3.28
C LEU A 42 11.85 25.21 -4.23
N LEU A 43 11.31 26.17 -4.98
CA LEU A 43 12.10 27.03 -5.86
C LEU A 43 13.15 27.82 -5.08
N HIS A 44 12.79 28.37 -3.92
CA HIS A 44 13.73 29.05 -3.03
C HIS A 44 14.84 28.11 -2.56
N LEU A 45 14.52 26.87 -2.17
CA LEU A 45 15.52 25.89 -1.78
C LEU A 45 16.46 25.50 -2.94
N LEU A 46 15.95 25.44 -4.17
CA LEU A 46 16.76 25.15 -5.35
C LEU A 46 17.78 26.27 -5.65
N THR A 47 17.58 27.50 -5.16
CA THR A 47 18.58 28.56 -5.31
C THR A 47 19.87 28.31 -4.53
N PHE A 48 19.86 27.42 -3.54
CA PHE A 48 21.07 27.00 -2.83
C PHE A 48 21.88 25.93 -3.60
N LEU A 49 21.33 25.38 -4.68
CA LEU A 49 22.02 24.42 -5.54
C LEU A 49 22.85 25.18 -6.60
N PRO A 50 24.01 24.65 -7.04
CA PRO A 50 24.77 25.28 -8.11
C PRO A 50 23.88 25.57 -9.34
N PRO A 51 24.06 26.73 -10.01
CA PRO A 51 23.17 27.21 -11.07
C PRO A 51 23.11 26.30 -12.30
N THR A 52 24.06 25.36 -12.44
CA THR A 52 24.03 24.29 -13.44
C THR A 52 22.92 23.25 -13.21
N LEU A 53 22.43 23.13 -11.97
CA LEU A 53 21.41 22.18 -11.54
C LEU A 53 20.11 22.87 -11.11
N ALA A 54 20.14 24.17 -10.84
CA ALA A 54 18.99 24.95 -10.40
C ALA A 54 18.10 25.29 -11.61
N ALA A 55 16.93 24.64 -11.71
CA ALA A 55 15.91 25.04 -12.67
C ALA A 55 15.36 26.43 -12.29
N SER A 56 15.29 27.34 -13.26
CA SER A 56 14.71 28.69 -13.06
C SER A 56 13.20 28.63 -12.80
N GLU A 57 12.51 27.63 -13.37
CA GLU A 57 11.09 27.39 -13.18
C GLU A 57 10.79 25.88 -13.20
N ILE A 58 9.71 25.48 -12.52
CA ILE A 58 9.16 24.12 -12.60
C ILE A 58 7.84 24.19 -13.36
N PRO A 59 7.77 23.73 -14.62
CA PRO A 59 6.56 23.81 -15.42
C PRO A 59 5.42 23.02 -14.79
N LEU A 60 4.28 23.69 -14.57
CA LEU A 60 3.06 23.05 -14.05
C LEU A 60 2.61 21.82 -14.86
N PRO A 61 2.63 21.83 -16.21
CA PRO A 61 2.28 20.65 -17.00
C PRO A 61 3.24 19.46 -16.77
N ALA A 62 4.52 19.74 -16.50
CA ALA A 62 5.49 18.69 -16.20
C ALA A 62 5.18 18.03 -14.84
N LEU A 63 4.81 18.81 -13.83
CA LEU A 63 4.36 18.27 -12.53
C LEU A 63 3.08 17.44 -12.67
N GLN A 64 2.11 17.91 -13.46
CA GLN A 64 0.89 17.14 -13.74
C GLN A 64 1.20 15.80 -14.41
N THR A 65 2.09 15.81 -15.40
CA THR A 65 2.57 14.59 -16.08
C THR A 65 3.27 13.66 -15.10
N LEU A 66 4.15 14.20 -14.27
CA LEU A 66 4.90 13.43 -13.27
C LEU A 66 3.96 12.79 -12.25
N ARG A 67 2.96 13.52 -11.76
CA ARG A 67 1.92 12.99 -10.86
C ARG A 67 1.19 11.81 -11.49
N THR A 68 0.76 11.94 -12.75
CA THR A 68 0.07 10.85 -13.47
C THR A 68 0.97 9.64 -13.65
N ARG A 69 2.26 9.84 -13.97
CA ARG A 69 3.24 8.75 -14.08
C ARG A 69 3.45 8.03 -12.75
N PHE A 70 3.53 8.75 -11.62
CA PHE A 70 3.61 8.11 -10.31
C PHE A 70 2.34 7.33 -9.97
N ALA A 71 1.16 7.88 -10.28
CA ALA A 71 -0.11 7.19 -10.09
C ALA A 71 -0.16 5.89 -10.92
N LEU A 72 0.28 5.93 -12.17
CA LEU A 72 0.41 4.76 -13.04
C LEU A 72 1.41 3.74 -12.48
N GLY A 73 2.58 4.19 -12.01
CA GLY A 73 3.59 3.33 -11.37
C GLY A 73 3.03 2.51 -10.21
N ARG A 74 2.11 3.09 -9.42
CA ARG A 74 1.43 2.35 -8.36
C ARG A 74 0.50 1.24 -8.86
N ARG A 75 -0.14 1.44 -10.02
CA ARG A 75 -1.04 0.43 -10.61
C ARG A 75 -0.29 -0.84 -10.98
N PHE A 76 0.95 -0.73 -11.46
CA PHE A 76 1.80 -1.90 -11.75
C PHE A 76 1.97 -2.82 -10.53
N PHE A 77 2.13 -2.27 -9.32
CA PHE A 77 2.26 -3.06 -8.10
C PHE A 77 0.92 -3.62 -7.58
N ARG A 78 -0.21 -3.24 -8.18
CA ARG A 78 -1.55 -3.62 -7.74
C ARG A 78 -2.32 -4.53 -8.69
N VAL A 79 -1.84 -4.77 -9.91
CA VAL A 79 -2.54 -5.51 -10.99
C VAL A 79 -3.26 -6.78 -10.52
N PHE A 80 -2.65 -7.60 -9.66
CA PHE A 80 -3.28 -8.83 -9.16
C PHE A 80 -3.73 -8.79 -7.69
N ARG A 81 -3.68 -7.62 -7.05
CA ARG A 81 -4.03 -7.49 -5.63
C ARG A 81 -5.52 -7.65 -5.36
N PHE A 82 -6.37 -7.60 -6.37
CA PHE A 82 -7.78 -7.96 -6.23
C PHE A 82 -7.95 -9.43 -5.78
N LEU A 83 -7.07 -10.34 -6.22
CA LEU A 83 -7.08 -11.75 -5.81
C LEU A 83 -6.79 -11.91 -4.32
N ASP A 84 -5.79 -11.18 -3.81
CA ASP A 84 -5.44 -11.13 -2.39
C ASP A 84 -6.61 -10.60 -1.55
N ALA A 85 -7.26 -9.52 -2.02
CA ALA A 85 -8.41 -8.94 -1.36
C ALA A 85 -9.61 -9.90 -1.32
N PHE A 86 -9.98 -10.52 -2.44
CA PHE A 86 -11.09 -11.48 -2.50
C PHE A 86 -10.78 -12.77 -1.74
N GLY A 87 -9.57 -13.32 -1.85
CA GLY A 87 -9.15 -14.50 -1.08
C GLY A 87 -9.20 -14.24 0.42
N SER A 88 -8.75 -13.06 0.86
CA SER A 88 -8.82 -12.60 2.24
C SER A 88 -10.26 -12.37 2.73
N ALA A 89 -11.17 -11.92 1.87
CA ALA A 89 -12.60 -11.78 2.18
C ALA A 89 -13.26 -13.15 2.32
N TRP A 90 -12.97 -14.06 1.37
CA TRP A 90 -13.50 -15.42 1.35
C TRP A 90 -13.09 -16.21 2.59
N ALA A 91 -11.81 -16.17 2.95
CA ALA A 91 -11.30 -16.83 4.16
C ALA A 91 -12.04 -16.37 5.43
N LEU A 92 -12.23 -15.05 5.59
CA LEU A 92 -12.99 -14.49 6.71
C LEU A 92 -14.48 -14.90 6.69
N SER A 93 -15.11 -14.90 5.52
CA SER A 93 -16.52 -15.26 5.39
C SER A 93 -16.78 -16.71 5.83
N ARG A 94 -15.84 -17.62 5.57
CA ARG A 94 -15.93 -19.01 6.03
C ARG A 94 -15.89 -19.12 7.55
N THR A 95 -15.00 -18.37 8.19
CA THR A 95 -14.92 -18.33 9.66
C THR A 95 -16.17 -17.69 10.28
N ALA A 96 -16.73 -16.65 9.63
CA ALA A 96 -17.98 -16.02 10.04
C ALA A 96 -19.19 -16.96 9.94
N GLY A 97 -19.29 -17.74 8.87
CA GLY A 97 -20.40 -18.66 8.64
C GLY A 97 -20.47 -19.81 9.66
N VAL A 98 -19.31 -20.27 10.16
CA VAL A 98 -19.25 -21.36 11.15
C VAL A 98 -19.46 -20.86 12.58
N ALA A 99 -18.95 -19.68 12.93
CA ALA A 99 -18.96 -19.16 14.31
C ALA A 99 -20.11 -18.19 14.63
N GLY A 100 -21.00 -17.90 13.67
CA GLY A 100 -22.03 -16.85 13.84
C GLY A 100 -21.41 -15.46 13.86
N GLY A 101 -20.73 -15.10 12.77
CA GLY A 101 -19.79 -13.98 12.67
C GLY A 101 -20.27 -12.65 13.26
N SER A 102 -19.37 -11.98 13.97
CA SER A 102 -19.61 -10.67 14.57
C SER A 102 -19.83 -9.59 13.50
N LEU A 103 -20.50 -8.49 13.86
CA LEU A 103 -20.67 -7.34 12.96
C LEU A 103 -19.32 -6.82 12.42
N GLU A 104 -18.31 -6.74 13.29
CA GLU A 104 -16.96 -6.32 12.91
C GLU A 104 -16.37 -7.21 11.81
N MET A 105 -16.57 -8.52 11.94
CA MET A 105 -16.11 -9.49 10.95
C MET A 105 -16.82 -9.30 9.60
N TRP A 106 -18.13 -9.06 9.61
CA TRP A 106 -18.88 -8.78 8.38
C TRP A 106 -18.49 -7.44 7.73
N LEU A 107 -18.14 -6.42 8.54
CA LEU A 107 -17.58 -5.18 8.05
C LEU A 107 -16.22 -5.40 7.39
N ASP A 108 -15.35 -6.23 7.98
CA ASP A 108 -14.06 -6.59 7.38
C ASP A 108 -14.22 -7.40 6.08
N VAL A 109 -15.15 -8.36 6.04
CA VAL A 109 -15.49 -9.10 4.81
C VAL A 109 -15.95 -8.13 3.72
N SER A 110 -16.88 -7.24 4.06
CA SER A 110 -17.44 -6.26 3.11
C SER A 110 -16.35 -5.30 2.62
N SER A 111 -15.51 -4.80 3.52
CA SER A 111 -14.38 -3.92 3.19
C SER A 111 -13.45 -4.57 2.16
N ARG A 112 -13.03 -5.82 2.42
CA ARG A 112 -12.14 -6.57 1.52
C ARG A 112 -12.79 -6.88 0.18
N SER A 113 -14.09 -7.20 0.16
CA SER A 113 -14.84 -7.45 -1.09
C SER A 113 -14.95 -6.19 -1.95
N PHE A 114 -15.33 -5.06 -1.37
CA PHE A 114 -15.40 -3.79 -2.11
C PHE A 114 -14.03 -3.33 -2.59
N ASN A 115 -13.00 -3.46 -1.76
CA ASN A 115 -11.62 -3.16 -2.16
C ASN A 115 -11.15 -4.09 -3.28
N GLY A 116 -11.50 -5.38 -3.23
CA GLY A 116 -11.23 -6.33 -4.31
C GLY A 116 -11.88 -5.90 -5.62
N MET A 117 -13.14 -5.48 -5.60
CA MET A 117 -13.84 -4.99 -6.80
C MET A 117 -13.22 -3.71 -7.36
N TYR A 118 -12.84 -2.77 -6.49
CA TYR A 118 -12.08 -1.58 -6.90
C TYR A 118 -10.79 -1.97 -7.65
N LEU A 119 -9.99 -2.86 -7.07
CA LEU A 119 -8.73 -3.30 -7.66
C LEU A 119 -8.96 -4.07 -8.97
N LEU A 120 -10.05 -4.85 -9.07
CA LEU A 120 -10.42 -5.54 -10.30
C LEU A 120 -10.72 -4.54 -11.42
N LEU A 121 -11.49 -3.49 -11.14
CA LEU A 121 -11.78 -2.44 -12.12
C LEU A 121 -10.53 -1.62 -12.48
N GLU A 122 -9.65 -1.35 -11.52
CA GLU A 122 -8.36 -0.71 -11.79
C GLU A 122 -7.49 -1.55 -12.72
N THR A 123 -7.50 -2.86 -12.56
CA THR A 123 -6.80 -3.80 -13.44
C THR A 123 -7.46 -3.91 -14.81
N ALA A 124 -8.79 -3.97 -14.88
CA ALA A 124 -9.53 -4.03 -16.14
C ALA A 124 -9.32 -2.79 -17.00
N THR A 125 -9.11 -1.62 -16.37
CA THR A 125 -8.83 -0.33 -17.03
C THR A 125 -7.35 0.02 -17.09
N PHE A 126 -6.48 -0.94 -16.76
CA PHE A 126 -5.03 -0.74 -16.79
C PHE A 126 -4.49 -0.49 -18.21
N PRO A 127 -4.95 -1.19 -19.28
CA PRO A 127 -4.50 -0.90 -20.64
C PRO A 127 -4.74 0.55 -21.06
N GLU A 128 -5.90 1.13 -20.72
CA GLU A 128 -6.21 2.53 -21.00
C GLU A 128 -5.30 3.48 -20.23
N ALA A 129 -4.94 3.13 -19.00
CA ALA A 129 -4.05 3.93 -18.18
C ALA A 129 -2.62 4.00 -18.74
N LEU A 130 -2.21 3.04 -19.58
CA LEU A 130 -0.93 3.09 -20.29
C LEU A 130 -0.92 4.13 -21.41
N GLY A 131 -2.09 4.50 -21.94
CA GLY A 131 -2.23 5.51 -22.99
C GLY A 131 -1.56 5.10 -24.30
N VAL A 132 -1.50 3.81 -24.61
CA VAL A 132 -0.96 3.30 -25.88
C VAL A 132 -2.06 3.26 -26.91
N ASP A 133 -1.88 4.00 -28.00
CA ASP A 133 -2.85 4.10 -29.09
C ASP A 133 -3.19 2.71 -29.66
N GLY A 134 -4.49 2.44 -29.84
CA GLY A 134 -4.99 1.18 -30.40
C GLY A 134 -5.07 0.00 -29.42
N LEU A 135 -4.60 0.13 -28.18
CA LEU A 135 -4.64 -0.94 -27.16
C LEU A 135 -5.71 -0.71 -26.05
N GLY A 136 -6.54 0.32 -26.17
CA GLY A 136 -7.67 0.54 -25.27
C GLY A 136 -8.78 -0.49 -25.52
N VAL A 137 -9.21 -1.18 -24.46
CA VAL A 137 -10.26 -2.20 -24.48
C VAL A 137 -11.65 -1.56 -24.40
N TRP A 138 -11.80 -0.55 -23.54
CA TRP A 138 -13.10 0.06 -23.19
C TRP A 138 -13.34 1.41 -23.89
N GLY A 139 -12.28 2.03 -24.41
CA GLY A 139 -12.29 3.43 -24.84
C GLY A 139 -12.21 4.42 -23.67
N ALA A 140 -11.86 5.68 -23.95
CA ALA A 140 -11.56 6.66 -22.91
C ALA A 140 -12.77 7.01 -22.02
N GLU A 141 -13.97 7.11 -22.60
CA GLU A 141 -15.19 7.46 -21.87
C GLU A 141 -15.62 6.33 -20.92
N THR A 142 -15.76 5.11 -21.42
CA THR A 142 -16.14 3.95 -20.62
C THR A 142 -15.10 3.67 -19.53
N ALA A 143 -13.80 3.78 -19.84
CA ALA A 143 -12.75 3.61 -18.84
C ALA A 143 -12.83 4.68 -17.74
N ALA A 144 -13.18 5.93 -18.07
CA ALA A 144 -13.40 6.97 -17.08
C ALA A 144 -14.60 6.65 -16.18
N VAL A 145 -15.70 6.14 -16.74
CA VAL A 145 -16.87 5.69 -15.96
C VAL A 145 -16.49 4.54 -15.02
N LEU A 146 -15.83 3.51 -15.54
CA LEU A 146 -15.37 2.37 -14.73
C LEU A 146 -14.41 2.81 -13.62
N GLN A 147 -13.54 3.78 -13.89
CA GLN A 147 -12.65 4.35 -12.88
C GLN A 147 -13.43 5.05 -11.76
N VAL A 148 -14.49 5.81 -12.10
CA VAL A 148 -15.36 6.48 -11.11
C VAL A 148 -16.13 5.45 -10.27
N GLU A 149 -16.69 4.41 -10.90
CA GLU A 149 -17.37 3.34 -10.17
C GLU A 149 -16.39 2.57 -9.25
N GLY A 150 -15.15 2.37 -9.71
CA GLY A 150 -14.07 1.87 -8.87
C GLY A 150 -13.82 2.74 -7.63
N GLN A 151 -13.81 4.08 -7.79
CA GLN A 151 -13.65 4.97 -6.63
C GLN A 151 -14.82 4.86 -5.64
N ARG A 152 -16.07 4.67 -6.12
CA ARG A 152 -17.24 4.46 -5.24
C ARG A 152 -17.08 3.20 -4.41
N LEU A 153 -16.65 2.11 -5.04
CA LEU A 153 -16.38 0.85 -4.36
C LEU A 153 -15.25 0.99 -3.33
N TRP A 154 -14.17 1.70 -3.68
CA TRP A 154 -13.09 1.97 -2.73
C TRP A 154 -13.58 2.81 -1.54
N PHE A 155 -14.43 3.81 -1.77
CA PHE A 155 -15.06 4.60 -0.71
C PHE A 155 -15.86 3.70 0.24
N PHE A 156 -16.74 2.84 -0.29
CA PHE A 156 -17.51 1.91 0.55
C PHE A 156 -16.63 0.92 1.31
N ALA A 157 -15.53 0.48 0.70
CA ALA A 157 -14.54 -0.35 1.38
C ALA A 157 -13.95 0.34 2.61
N LEU A 158 -13.63 1.64 2.49
CA LEU A 158 -13.10 2.45 3.59
C LEU A 158 -14.14 2.70 4.68
N VAL A 159 -15.39 2.99 4.32
CA VAL A 159 -16.48 3.15 5.31
C VAL A 159 -16.63 1.88 6.16
N CYS A 160 -16.62 0.71 5.54
CA CYS A 160 -16.68 -0.56 6.26
C CYS A 160 -15.43 -0.77 7.15
N ALA A 161 -14.23 -0.50 6.63
CA ALA A 161 -12.98 -0.62 7.38
C ALA A 161 -12.94 0.29 8.61
N ILE A 162 -13.39 1.53 8.45
CA ILE A 162 -13.51 2.52 9.53
C ILE A 162 -14.48 2.02 10.59
N GLY A 163 -15.65 1.50 10.19
CA GLY A 163 -16.62 0.90 11.12
C GLY A 163 -16.01 -0.21 11.98
N ALA A 164 -15.31 -1.15 11.35
CA ALA A 164 -14.59 -2.22 12.06
C ALA A 164 -13.46 -1.66 12.95
N GLY A 165 -12.67 -0.71 12.44
CA GLY A 165 -11.58 -0.06 13.17
C GLY A 165 -12.05 0.69 14.41
N VAL A 166 -13.21 1.35 14.35
CA VAL A 166 -13.82 2.01 15.52
C VAL A 166 -14.21 0.98 16.58
N MET A 167 -14.74 -0.18 16.18
CA MET A 167 -15.06 -1.27 17.12
C MET A 167 -13.80 -1.81 17.82
N ARG A 168 -12.69 -1.95 17.08
CA ARG A 168 -11.38 -2.34 17.63
C ARG A 168 -10.82 -1.32 18.63
N VAL A 169 -10.83 -0.04 18.27
CA VAL A 169 -10.37 1.04 19.16
C VAL A 169 -11.20 1.10 20.45
N ARG A 170 -12.52 0.87 20.38
CA ARG A 170 -13.38 0.80 21.58
C ARG A 170 -13.04 -0.37 22.50
N ARG A 171 -12.37 -1.41 22.00
CA ARG A 171 -11.85 -2.53 22.81
C ARG A 171 -10.43 -2.30 23.34
N GLY A 172 -9.85 -1.11 23.09
CA GLY A 172 -8.50 -0.77 23.52
C GLY A 172 -7.40 -1.18 22.54
N GLU A 173 -7.76 -1.59 21.32
CA GLU A 173 -6.78 -1.89 20.28
C GLU A 173 -6.22 -0.62 19.61
N GLY A 174 -5.07 -0.72 18.95
CA GLY A 174 -4.41 0.41 18.31
C GLY A 174 -5.21 1.03 17.15
N GLY A 175 -5.25 2.36 17.08
CA GLY A 175 -6.04 3.12 16.10
C GLY A 175 -5.30 3.57 14.83
N ARG A 176 -4.02 3.22 14.64
CA ARG A 176 -3.22 3.74 13.51
C ARG A 176 -3.85 3.46 12.15
N ARG A 177 -4.33 2.22 11.95
CA ARG A 177 -4.97 1.84 10.70
C ARG A 177 -6.29 2.58 10.47
N LEU A 178 -7.09 2.76 11.52
CA LEU A 178 -8.32 3.55 11.47
C LEU A 178 -8.03 4.99 11.01
N VAL A 179 -7.00 5.63 11.57
CA VAL A 179 -6.61 6.99 11.16
C VAL A 179 -6.21 7.03 9.68
N ALA A 180 -5.42 6.06 9.22
CA ALA A 180 -5.05 5.98 7.80
C ALA A 180 -6.27 5.81 6.89
N ASP A 181 -7.22 4.94 7.25
CA ASP A 181 -8.43 4.70 6.46
C ASP A 181 -9.36 5.94 6.43
N VAL A 182 -9.44 6.69 7.55
CA VAL A 182 -10.19 7.97 7.62
C VAL A 182 -9.56 9.04 6.73
N LEU A 183 -8.24 9.19 6.76
CA LEU A 183 -7.53 10.13 5.88
C LEU A 183 -7.73 9.76 4.40
N ASP A 184 -7.71 8.46 4.10
CA ASP A 184 -7.88 7.94 2.74
C ASP A 184 -9.30 8.10 2.20
N LEU A 185 -10.32 8.20 3.06
CA LEU A 185 -11.72 8.37 2.65
C LEU A 185 -11.95 9.62 1.78
N ALA A 186 -11.17 10.68 2.02
CA ALA A 186 -11.27 11.91 1.24
C ALA A 186 -10.81 11.74 -0.21
N VAL A 187 -9.93 10.78 -0.51
CA VAL A 187 -9.37 10.58 -1.86
C VAL A 187 -10.45 10.10 -2.84
N PRO A 188 -11.11 8.95 -2.65
CA PRO A 188 -12.20 8.55 -3.54
C PRO A 188 -13.42 9.46 -3.38
N GLY A 189 -13.68 9.97 -2.18
CA GLY A 189 -14.80 10.89 -1.92
C GLY A 189 -14.72 12.17 -2.75
N ALA A 190 -13.53 12.73 -2.92
CA ALA A 190 -13.32 13.90 -3.77
C ALA A 190 -13.45 13.57 -5.27
N VAL A 191 -12.97 12.41 -5.72
CA VAL A 191 -13.08 12.01 -7.14
C VAL A 191 -14.54 11.79 -7.55
N VAL A 192 -15.35 11.19 -6.67
CA VAL A 192 -16.79 10.95 -6.91
C VAL A 192 -17.62 12.22 -6.70
N GLY A 193 -17.08 13.25 -6.02
CA GLY A 193 -17.77 14.50 -5.71
C GLY A 193 -18.63 14.45 -4.44
N TRP A 194 -18.47 13.44 -3.60
CA TRP A 194 -19.17 13.32 -2.31
C TRP A 194 -18.51 14.13 -1.18
N VAL A 195 -17.21 14.39 -1.30
CA VAL A 195 -16.43 15.15 -0.32
C VAL A 195 -15.87 16.40 -0.99
N ALA A 196 -16.23 17.57 -0.45
CA ALA A 196 -15.73 18.87 -0.91
C ALA A 196 -14.28 19.12 -0.42
N ALA A 197 -13.33 18.30 -0.87
CA ALA A 197 -11.91 18.48 -0.58
C ALA A 197 -11.19 19.08 -1.79
N SER A 198 -10.43 20.15 -1.57
CA SER A 198 -9.59 20.71 -2.62
C SER A 198 -8.49 19.70 -3.02
N PRO A 199 -7.99 19.72 -4.27
CA PRO A 199 -6.92 18.82 -4.70
C PRO A 199 -5.64 18.96 -3.83
N GLY A 200 -5.36 20.15 -3.30
CA GLY A 200 -4.26 20.37 -2.36
C GLY A 200 -4.49 19.68 -1.01
N THR A 201 -5.71 19.79 -0.46
CA THR A 201 -6.12 19.07 0.76
C THR A 201 -5.99 17.56 0.58
N VAL A 202 -6.46 17.01 -0.54
CA VAL A 202 -6.30 15.58 -0.87
C VAL A 202 -4.82 15.18 -0.90
N GLY A 203 -3.94 16.04 -1.44
CA GLY A 203 -2.50 15.81 -1.42
C GLY A 203 -1.91 15.68 -0.01
N VAL A 204 -2.32 16.56 0.91
CA VAL A 204 -1.88 16.54 2.32
C VAL A 204 -2.41 15.32 3.07
N LEU A 205 -3.70 14.99 2.90
CA LEU A 205 -4.30 13.82 3.53
C LEU A 205 -3.66 12.53 3.02
N MET A 206 -3.43 12.44 1.71
CA MET A 206 -2.73 11.32 1.10
C MET A 206 -1.28 11.21 1.58
N LEU A 207 -0.57 12.33 1.80
CA LEU A 207 0.77 12.31 2.38
C LEU A 207 0.74 11.72 3.80
N GLY A 208 -0.20 12.19 4.64
CA GLY A 208 -0.36 11.71 6.01
C GLY A 208 -0.66 10.21 6.09
N SER A 209 -1.63 9.72 5.31
CA SER A 209 -1.95 8.29 5.28
C SER A 209 -0.82 7.44 4.69
N THR A 210 -0.07 7.97 3.72
CA THR A 210 1.10 7.30 3.15
C THR A 210 2.21 7.14 4.18
N TRP A 211 2.46 8.17 5.00
CA TRP A 211 3.44 8.07 6.09
C TRP A 211 3.06 6.96 7.08
N LEU A 212 1.82 6.97 7.58
CA LEU A 212 1.33 5.97 8.53
C LEU A 212 1.44 4.54 7.97
N THR A 213 1.02 4.35 6.72
CA THR A 213 1.07 3.02 6.07
C THR A 213 2.49 2.60 5.68
N THR A 214 3.40 3.54 5.44
CA THR A 214 4.82 3.25 5.21
C THR A 214 5.47 2.72 6.48
N VAL A 215 5.19 3.32 7.63
CA VAL A 215 5.65 2.84 8.94
C VAL A 215 5.14 1.42 9.22
N GLU A 216 3.88 1.12 8.89
CA GLU A 216 3.34 -0.25 9.01
C GLU A 216 4.10 -1.28 8.17
N VAL A 217 4.39 -0.94 6.92
CA VAL A 217 5.15 -1.81 6.01
C VAL A 217 6.59 -1.95 6.49
N TRP A 218 7.20 -0.86 6.97
CA TRP A 218 8.54 -0.87 7.56
C TRP A 218 8.60 -1.84 8.74
N GLU A 219 7.72 -1.69 9.72
CA GLU A 219 7.64 -2.58 10.88
C GLU A 219 7.41 -4.04 10.50
N ARG A 220 6.54 -4.30 9.50
CA ARG A 220 6.31 -5.65 8.96
C ARG A 220 7.60 -6.24 8.38
N CYS A 221 8.33 -5.49 7.56
CA CYS A 221 9.60 -5.92 6.99
C CYS A 221 10.61 -6.30 8.09
N GLY A 222 10.65 -5.56 9.20
CA GLY A 222 11.50 -5.88 10.34
C GLY A 222 11.11 -7.19 11.04
N ARG A 223 9.81 -7.42 11.25
CA ARG A 223 9.29 -8.66 11.84
C ARG A 223 9.63 -9.88 10.97
N ASP A 224 9.38 -9.81 9.67
CA ASP A 224 9.68 -10.91 8.74
C ASP A 224 11.16 -11.32 8.76
N ILE A 225 12.08 -10.35 8.88
CA ILE A 225 13.51 -10.63 8.96
C ILE A 225 13.84 -11.34 10.27
N GLY A 226 13.22 -10.89 11.38
CA GLY A 226 13.32 -11.55 12.68
C GLY A 226 12.90 -13.02 12.62
N GLU A 227 11.72 -13.29 12.04
CA GLU A 227 11.17 -14.65 11.88
C GLU A 227 12.05 -15.54 11.00
N ARG A 228 12.62 -15.00 9.90
CA ARG A 228 13.53 -15.77 9.03
C ARG A 228 14.79 -16.19 9.78
N ARG A 229 15.41 -15.27 10.52
CA ARG A 229 16.61 -15.56 11.33
C ARG A 229 16.35 -16.55 12.44
N GLU A 230 15.15 -16.51 13.03
CA GLU A 230 14.74 -17.51 14.01
C GLU A 230 14.63 -18.89 13.37
N LYS A 231 13.95 -19.00 12.23
CA LYS A 231 13.86 -20.25 11.47
C LYS A 231 15.24 -20.78 11.06
N GLU A 232 16.12 -19.92 10.57
CA GLU A 232 17.49 -20.29 10.19
C GLU A 232 18.30 -20.81 11.39
N ARG A 233 18.14 -20.19 12.56
CA ARG A 233 18.78 -20.66 13.80
C ARG A 233 18.24 -22.03 14.23
N VAL A 234 16.93 -22.20 14.27
CA VAL A 234 16.30 -23.49 14.61
C VAL A 234 16.74 -24.59 13.66
N VAL A 235 16.77 -24.31 12.35
CA VAL A 235 17.26 -25.27 11.34
C VAL A 235 18.74 -25.60 11.56
N GLY A 236 19.59 -24.60 11.82
CA GLY A 236 21.01 -24.81 12.11
C GLY A 236 21.26 -25.65 13.36
N ASP A 237 20.49 -25.41 14.42
CA ASP A 237 20.58 -26.17 15.67
C ASP A 237 20.11 -27.63 15.48
N LEU A 238 19.03 -27.84 14.73
CA LEU A 238 18.56 -29.19 14.37
C LEU A 238 19.61 -29.93 13.55
N GLN A 239 20.21 -29.29 12.54
CA GLN A 239 21.28 -29.88 11.72
C GLN A 239 22.54 -30.20 12.54
N ARG A 240 22.82 -29.46 13.61
CA ARG A 240 23.92 -29.78 14.52
C ARG A 240 23.60 -31.02 15.35
N ARG A 241 22.40 -31.07 15.94
CA ARG A 241 21.95 -32.23 16.74
C ARG A 241 21.89 -33.52 15.93
N VAL A 242 21.43 -33.45 14.67
CA VAL A 242 21.42 -34.61 13.77
C VAL A 242 22.85 -35.12 13.54
N ARG A 243 23.82 -34.23 13.28
CA ARG A 243 25.23 -34.62 13.13
C ARG A 243 25.83 -35.21 14.39
N GLU A 244 25.52 -34.65 15.56
CA GLU A 244 25.99 -35.19 16.84
C GLU A 244 25.44 -36.60 17.11
N LEU A 245 24.18 -36.87 16.73
CA LEU A 245 23.58 -38.21 16.83
C LEU A 245 24.20 -39.20 15.84
N GLU A 246 24.42 -38.77 14.58
CA GLU A 246 25.09 -39.60 13.57
C GLU A 246 26.52 -39.98 14.00
N GLU A 247 27.28 -39.05 14.59
CA GLU A 247 28.63 -39.32 15.12
C GLU A 247 28.62 -40.27 16.32
N GLN A 248 27.60 -40.21 17.19
CA GLN A 248 27.44 -41.12 18.32
C GLN A 248 27.10 -42.55 17.87
N ASP A 249 26.23 -42.70 16.87
CA ASP A 249 25.88 -44.01 16.31
C ASP A 249 27.09 -44.67 15.62
N LEU A 250 27.86 -43.91 14.84
CA LEU A 250 29.11 -44.36 14.22
C LEU A 250 30.19 -44.76 15.25
N GLY A 251 30.26 -44.05 16.38
CA GLY A 251 31.15 -44.38 17.48
C GLY A 251 30.77 -45.68 18.20
N ARG A 252 29.46 -45.96 18.29
CA ARG A 252 28.92 -47.18 18.90
C ARG A 252 29.18 -48.42 18.04
N GLU A 253 29.01 -48.33 16.72
CA GLU A 253 29.27 -49.44 15.79
C GLU A 253 30.76 -49.85 15.70
N LYS A 254 31.70 -48.93 15.96
CA LYS A 254 33.14 -49.24 15.94
C LYS A 254 33.68 -49.81 17.26
N GLY A 255 32.88 -49.78 18.33
CA GLY A 255 33.24 -50.28 19.65
C GLY A 255 32.75 -51.70 19.95
N GLU A 256 31.92 -52.28 19.09
CA GLU A 256 31.54 -53.71 19.06
C GLU A 256 32.48 -54.51 18.13
#